data_AF-A0A9W9XAM7-F1
#
_entry.id   AF-A0A9W9XAM7-F1
#
_cell.length_a   1.000
_cell.length_b   1.000
_cell.length_c   1.000
_cell.angle_alpha   90.00
_cell.angle_beta   90.00
_cell.angle_gamma   90.00
#
_symmetry.space_group_name_H-M   'P 1'
#
loop_
_entity.id
_entity.type
_entity.pdbx_description
1 polymer ?
#
loop_
_entity_poly.entity_id
_entity_poly.type
_entity_poly.pdbx_seq_one_letter_code
_entity_poly.pdbx_strand_id
1 'polypeptide(L)'
;MTSRGPLTAYLLSSTPNALKRATNHPFLASAGRGTLPKAQLSQWLSQDRLYAQSYIRFIGLLLSKIRLPSQNPTTPTPQTQSPEQNAITVLIDALVNIRTELSFFEKTATDYSLDLTAISAEEGGCTLTSCGQGSDITVSAGISSTGSGSCPGLTGGDDEGPQKNGNPGACVPSTGEGVAPGHGLCQSQGGVSDARGRAGWGGCWGGKGGLQGGERCGTLFFCANRTTRAYIDMFMSAGSSGVSILEGLAVLWATEVCYLRAWRFAAGCMREDGEKDYKKDADGGALRERFIQNWASVEFEGFVDRIGDVVDEMAGQIKGAEELEITRGRCLEWWRQIVWLEENFWPTVAE
;
A
#
# COMPACT_ATOMS: atom_id res chain seq x y z
N MET A 1 -8.72 -29.04 -11.86
CA MET A 1 -9.60 -28.61 -10.75
C MET A 1 -9.20 -29.38 -9.51
N THR A 2 -8.64 -28.69 -8.51
CA THR A 2 -8.26 -29.30 -7.23
C THR A 2 -9.54 -29.69 -6.47
N SER A 3 -9.51 -30.79 -5.71
CA SER A 3 -10.68 -31.36 -5.02
C SER A 3 -11.25 -30.49 -3.89
N ARG A 4 -10.71 -29.29 -3.64
CA ARG A 4 -10.96 -28.45 -2.45
C ARG A 4 -11.55 -27.07 -2.76
N GLY A 5 -11.96 -26.82 -4.00
CA GLY A 5 -12.60 -25.57 -4.42
C GLY A 5 -11.68 -24.34 -4.44
N PRO A 6 -12.22 -23.16 -4.80
CA PRO A 6 -11.47 -21.91 -4.88
C PRO A 6 -10.85 -21.50 -3.54
N LEU A 7 -9.68 -20.86 -3.58
CA LEU A 7 -8.99 -20.33 -2.40
C LEU A 7 -9.80 -19.20 -1.77
N THR A 8 -10.33 -18.29 -2.58
CA THR A 8 -11.17 -17.17 -2.12
C THR A 8 -12.38 -17.66 -1.31
N ALA A 9 -13.09 -18.66 -1.81
CA ALA A 9 -14.24 -19.29 -1.14
C ALA A 9 -13.84 -19.89 0.21
N TYR A 10 -12.68 -20.55 0.29
CA TYR A 10 -12.15 -21.07 1.54
C TYR A 10 -11.86 -19.97 2.56
N LEU A 11 -11.21 -18.89 2.15
CA LEU A 11 -10.90 -17.76 3.03
C LEU A 11 -12.19 -17.13 3.60
N LEU A 12 -13.18 -16.85 2.74
CA LEU A 12 -14.49 -16.32 3.15
C LEU A 12 -15.19 -17.21 4.18
N SER A 13 -15.13 -18.53 4.00
CA SER A 13 -15.78 -19.49 4.90
C SER A 13 -15.05 -19.71 6.23
N SER A 14 -13.80 -19.25 6.34
CA SER A 14 -12.94 -19.59 7.48
C SER A 14 -13.23 -18.77 8.74
N THR A 15 -13.72 -17.53 8.61
CA THR A 15 -14.00 -16.63 9.75
C THR A 15 -15.30 -15.82 9.62
N PRO A 16 -16.46 -16.46 9.35
CA PRO A 16 -17.70 -15.77 8.97
C PRO A 16 -18.18 -14.76 10.01
N ASN A 17 -18.04 -15.07 11.31
CA ASN A 17 -18.47 -14.17 12.38
C ASN A 17 -17.56 -12.94 12.51
N ALA A 18 -16.25 -13.12 12.37
CA ALA A 18 -15.31 -12.00 12.43
C ALA A 18 -15.46 -11.10 11.20
N LEU A 19 -15.61 -11.70 10.01
CA LEU A 19 -15.90 -10.96 8.79
C LEU A 19 -17.18 -10.14 8.89
N LYS A 20 -18.25 -10.72 9.49
CA LYS A 20 -19.49 -9.99 9.72
C LYS A 20 -19.29 -8.78 10.65
N ARG A 21 -18.52 -8.90 11.73
CA ARG A 21 -18.24 -7.75 12.61
C ARG A 21 -17.40 -6.68 11.90
N ALA A 22 -16.41 -7.11 11.11
CA ALA A 22 -15.57 -6.22 10.32
C ALA A 22 -16.34 -5.42 9.25
N THR A 23 -17.41 -6.01 8.70
CA THR A 23 -18.16 -5.43 7.56
C THR A 23 -19.54 -4.90 7.93
N ASN A 24 -20.04 -5.16 9.14
CA ASN A 24 -21.32 -4.65 9.63
C ASN A 24 -21.12 -3.79 10.89
N HIS A 25 -20.19 -2.84 10.81
CA HIS A 25 -19.81 -1.99 11.93
C HIS A 25 -20.83 -0.86 12.19
N PRO A 26 -21.06 -0.43 13.45
CA PRO A 26 -21.93 0.71 13.77
C PRO A 26 -21.59 2.00 13.02
N PHE A 27 -20.31 2.26 12.75
CA PHE A 27 -19.85 3.36 11.90
C PHE A 27 -20.52 3.33 10.50
N LEU A 28 -20.52 2.17 9.86
CA LEU A 28 -21.11 1.97 8.53
C LEU A 28 -22.63 2.11 8.57
N ALA A 29 -23.26 1.65 9.65
CA ALA A 29 -24.69 1.81 9.85
C ALA A 29 -25.07 3.29 10.02
N SER A 30 -24.29 4.06 10.79
CA SER A 30 -24.46 5.52 10.94
C SER A 30 -24.16 6.27 9.64
N ALA A 31 -23.18 5.82 8.87
CA ALA A 31 -22.89 6.36 7.54
C ALA A 31 -24.08 6.15 6.59
N GLY A 32 -24.61 4.93 6.55
CA GLY A 32 -25.81 4.62 5.79
C GLY A 32 -27.05 5.39 6.27
N ARG A 33 -27.15 5.74 7.56
CA ARG A 33 -28.25 6.53 8.16
C ARG A 33 -28.05 8.05 8.12
N GLY A 34 -26.93 8.55 7.60
CA GLY A 34 -26.67 9.99 7.53
C GLY A 34 -26.48 10.64 8.91
N THR A 35 -26.22 9.83 9.95
CA THR A 35 -26.08 10.30 11.34
C THR A 35 -24.62 10.48 11.75
N LEU A 36 -23.66 10.13 10.89
CA LEU A 36 -22.24 10.24 11.19
C LEU A 36 -21.78 11.71 11.14
N PRO A 37 -21.23 12.28 12.24
CA PRO A 37 -20.79 13.67 12.25
C PRO A 37 -19.60 13.93 11.32
N LYS A 38 -19.57 15.11 10.70
CA LYS A 38 -18.48 15.56 9.83
C LYS A 38 -17.07 15.40 10.43
N ALA A 39 -16.89 15.73 11.71
CA ALA A 39 -15.59 15.61 12.37
C ALA A 39 -15.09 14.16 12.42
N GLN A 40 -16.00 13.21 12.64
CA GLN A 40 -15.68 11.80 12.69
C GLN A 40 -15.41 11.23 11.30
N LEU A 41 -16.16 11.67 10.28
CA LEU A 41 -15.87 11.37 8.88
C LEU A 41 -14.48 11.87 8.49
N SER A 42 -14.13 13.11 8.84
CA SER A 42 -12.82 13.71 8.58
C SER A 42 -11.69 12.91 9.22
N GLN A 43 -11.83 12.53 10.49
CA GLN A 43 -10.83 11.72 11.18
C GLN A 43 -10.63 10.36 10.49
N TRP A 44 -11.71 9.65 10.17
CA TRP A 44 -11.61 8.38 9.44
C TRP A 44 -10.95 8.57 8.07
N LEU A 45 -11.42 9.53 7.28
CA LEU A 45 -10.93 9.77 5.91
C LEU A 45 -9.45 10.17 5.89
N SER A 46 -8.98 10.89 6.92
CA SER A 46 -7.55 11.22 7.07
C SER A 46 -6.68 9.98 7.28
N GLN A 47 -7.19 8.97 8.01
CA GLN A 47 -6.50 7.69 8.23
C GLN A 47 -6.59 6.80 6.99
N ASP A 48 -7.74 6.81 6.31
CA ASP A 48 -7.95 6.07 5.07
C ASP A 48 -7.04 6.60 3.93
N ARG A 49 -6.76 7.91 3.92
CA ARG A 49 -5.76 8.51 3.03
C ARG A 49 -4.35 7.95 3.27
N LEU A 50 -3.95 7.75 4.54
CA LEU A 50 -2.65 7.16 4.88
C LEU A 50 -2.57 5.69 4.46
N TYR A 51 -3.66 4.94 4.68
CA TYR A 51 -3.82 3.59 4.17
C TYR A 51 -3.64 3.54 2.65
N ALA A 52 -4.36 4.38 1.89
CA ALA A 52 -4.29 4.46 0.44
C ALA A 52 -2.88 4.82 -0.09
N GLN A 53 -2.15 5.68 0.60
CA GLN A 53 -0.76 5.99 0.26
C GLN A 53 0.17 4.77 0.44
N SER A 54 -0.04 3.98 1.49
CA SER A 54 0.74 2.76 1.73
C SER A 54 0.38 1.62 0.78
N TYR A 55 -0.88 1.57 0.35
CA TYR A 55 -1.37 0.64 -0.66
C TYR A 55 -0.58 0.77 -1.97
N ILE A 56 -0.31 2.00 -2.44
CA ILE A 56 0.53 2.25 -3.64
C ILE A 56 1.89 1.56 -3.54
N ARG A 57 2.56 1.69 -2.38
CA ARG A 57 3.87 1.09 -2.14
C ARG A 57 3.78 -0.44 -2.14
N PHE A 58 2.75 -0.98 -1.50
CA PHE A 58 2.47 -2.42 -1.47
C PHE A 58 2.28 -3.00 -2.87
N ILE A 59 1.44 -2.39 -3.70
CA ILE A 59 1.22 -2.86 -5.08
C ILE A 59 2.51 -2.77 -5.91
N GLY A 60 3.30 -1.69 -5.74
CA GLY A 60 4.63 -1.59 -6.36
C GLY A 60 5.58 -2.73 -5.96
N LEU A 61 5.54 -3.16 -4.69
CA LEU A 61 6.30 -4.31 -4.23
C LEU A 61 5.79 -5.62 -4.87
N LEU A 62 4.48 -5.82 -5.01
CA LEU A 62 3.94 -7.00 -5.69
C LEU A 62 4.34 -7.05 -7.17
N LEU A 63 4.23 -5.93 -7.89
CA LEU A 63 4.66 -5.82 -9.29
C LEU A 63 6.14 -6.21 -9.46
N SER A 64 7.01 -5.82 -8.52
CA SER A 64 8.44 -6.14 -8.56
C SER A 64 8.76 -7.64 -8.47
N LYS A 65 7.83 -8.44 -7.94
CA LYS A 65 7.97 -9.90 -7.79
C LYS A 65 7.64 -10.65 -9.08
N ILE A 66 6.78 -10.09 -9.92
CA ILE A 66 6.29 -10.80 -11.11
C ILE A 66 7.40 -10.84 -12.17
N ARG A 67 7.53 -11.99 -12.83
CA ARG A 67 8.44 -12.20 -13.96
C ARG A 67 7.61 -12.43 -15.20
N LEU A 68 7.69 -11.51 -16.15
CA LEU A 68 7.06 -11.67 -17.44
C LEU A 68 7.79 -12.75 -18.26
N PRO A 69 7.07 -13.56 -19.06
CA PRO A 69 7.69 -14.50 -19.98
C PRO A 69 8.69 -13.79 -20.90
N SER A 70 9.90 -14.33 -21.01
CA SER A 70 10.97 -13.80 -21.88
C SER A 70 11.05 -14.50 -23.23
N GLN A 71 10.14 -15.45 -23.51
CA GLN A 71 10.19 -16.26 -24.72
C GLN A 71 9.61 -15.52 -25.92
N ASN A 72 10.20 -15.74 -27.10
CA ASN A 72 9.67 -15.19 -28.34
C ASN A 72 8.25 -15.72 -28.60
N PRO A 73 7.33 -14.88 -29.11
CA PRO A 73 5.99 -15.31 -29.49
C PRO A 73 6.09 -16.49 -30.46
N THR A 74 5.67 -17.66 -30.01
CA THR A 74 5.85 -18.91 -30.78
C THR A 74 4.70 -19.14 -31.76
N THR A 75 3.59 -18.41 -31.61
CA THR A 75 2.39 -18.55 -32.43
C THR A 75 1.80 -17.17 -32.75
N PRO A 76 1.33 -16.91 -33.98
CA PRO A 76 0.66 -15.64 -34.33
C PRO A 76 -0.74 -15.48 -33.70
N THR A 77 -1.30 -16.53 -33.09
CA THR A 77 -2.55 -16.46 -32.35
C THR A 77 -2.35 -15.81 -30.97
N PRO A 78 -3.28 -14.94 -30.51
CA PRO A 78 -3.26 -14.42 -29.15
C PRO A 78 -3.25 -15.61 -28.17
N GLN A 79 -2.17 -15.79 -27.44
CA GLN A 79 -2.11 -16.78 -26.37
C GLN A 79 -3.03 -16.35 -25.24
N THR A 80 -3.70 -17.30 -24.61
CA THR A 80 -4.41 -17.06 -23.34
C THR A 80 -3.42 -16.41 -22.37
N GLN A 81 -3.82 -15.30 -21.75
CA GLN A 81 -2.95 -14.59 -20.82
C GLN A 81 -2.54 -15.52 -19.67
N SER A 82 -1.27 -15.48 -19.29
CA SER A 82 -0.79 -16.26 -18.15
C SER A 82 -1.32 -15.68 -16.84
N PRO A 83 -1.40 -16.47 -15.75
CA PRO A 83 -1.80 -15.96 -14.43
C PRO A 83 -0.95 -14.76 -13.99
N GLU A 84 0.34 -14.74 -14.34
CA GLU A 84 1.25 -13.63 -14.06
C GLU A 84 0.91 -12.37 -14.86
N GLN A 85 0.47 -12.51 -16.12
CA GLN A 85 0.00 -11.39 -16.93
C GLN A 85 -1.32 -10.84 -16.39
N ASN A 86 -2.24 -11.71 -15.97
CA ASN A 86 -3.48 -11.31 -15.32
C ASN A 86 -3.20 -10.59 -14.00
N ALA A 87 -2.26 -11.10 -13.19
CA ALA A 87 -1.79 -10.46 -11.97
C ALA A 87 -1.22 -9.06 -12.22
N ILE A 88 -0.39 -8.86 -13.25
CA ILE A 88 0.11 -7.52 -13.61
C ILE A 88 -1.04 -6.58 -13.96
N THR A 89 -1.98 -7.04 -14.77
CA THR A 89 -3.15 -6.26 -15.18
C THR A 89 -3.93 -5.76 -13.97
N VAL A 90 -4.33 -6.65 -13.05
CA VAL A 90 -5.11 -6.25 -11.86
C VAL A 90 -4.32 -5.35 -10.90
N LEU A 91 -3.00 -5.53 -10.79
CA LEU A 91 -2.15 -4.66 -9.97
C LEU A 91 -1.99 -3.27 -10.59
N ILE A 92 -1.93 -3.15 -11.92
CA ILE A 92 -1.93 -1.84 -12.59
C ILE A 92 -3.29 -1.16 -12.43
N ASP A 93 -4.39 -1.89 -12.62
CA ASP A 93 -5.74 -1.39 -12.36
C ASP A 93 -5.88 -0.87 -10.92
N ALA A 94 -5.36 -1.61 -9.94
CA ALA A 94 -5.32 -1.21 -8.54
C ALA A 94 -4.60 0.13 -8.31
N LEU A 95 -3.44 0.34 -8.96
CA LEU A 95 -2.71 1.61 -8.90
C LEU A 95 -3.47 2.77 -9.55
N VAL A 96 -4.14 2.52 -10.66
CA VAL A 96 -4.97 3.52 -11.34
C VAL A 96 -6.17 3.90 -10.48
N ASN A 97 -6.83 2.91 -9.88
CA ASN A 97 -7.97 3.09 -8.98
C ASN A 97 -7.56 3.90 -7.76
N ILE A 98 -6.55 3.46 -6.99
CA ILE A 98 -6.17 4.14 -5.74
C ILE A 98 -5.67 5.58 -5.98
N ARG A 99 -5.01 5.85 -7.11
CA ARG A 99 -4.64 7.22 -7.51
C ARG A 99 -5.87 8.08 -7.75
N THR A 100 -6.88 7.52 -8.42
CA THR A 100 -8.14 8.18 -8.71
C THR A 100 -8.94 8.43 -7.41
N GLU A 101 -8.92 7.47 -6.49
CA GLU A 101 -9.53 7.59 -5.16
C GLU A 101 -8.89 8.70 -4.31
N LEU A 102 -7.56 8.82 -4.32
CA LEU A 102 -6.87 9.91 -3.63
C LEU A 102 -7.30 11.29 -4.16
N SER A 103 -7.44 11.44 -5.48
CA SER A 103 -7.99 12.67 -6.08
C SER A 103 -9.48 12.88 -5.72
N PHE A 104 -10.24 11.79 -5.66
CA PHE A 104 -11.64 11.81 -5.21
C PHE A 104 -11.78 12.24 -3.74
N PHE A 105 -10.87 11.83 -2.86
CA PHE A 105 -10.84 12.25 -1.46
C PHE A 105 -10.63 13.76 -1.35
N GLU A 106 -9.65 14.30 -2.09
CA GLU A 106 -9.34 15.74 -2.09
C GLU A 106 -10.50 16.59 -2.61
N LYS A 107 -11.12 16.15 -3.71
CA LYS A 107 -12.29 16.81 -4.27
C LYS A 107 -13.47 16.78 -3.30
N THR A 108 -13.78 15.61 -2.73
CA THR A 108 -14.91 15.46 -1.80
C THR A 108 -14.66 16.23 -0.50
N ALA A 109 -13.42 16.25 -0.01
CA ALA A 109 -13.07 17.07 1.15
C ALA A 109 -13.28 18.58 0.89
N THR A 110 -12.96 19.05 -0.31
CA THR A 110 -13.23 20.43 -0.71
C THR A 110 -14.73 20.71 -0.79
N ASP A 111 -15.48 19.86 -1.51
CA ASP A 111 -16.92 20.01 -1.73
C ASP A 111 -17.72 20.03 -0.41
N TYR A 112 -17.31 19.22 0.57
CA TYR A 112 -18.03 19.04 1.84
C TYR A 112 -17.34 19.68 3.05
N SER A 113 -16.23 20.41 2.85
CA SER A 113 -15.43 21.02 3.92
C SER A 113 -14.96 19.99 4.96
N LEU A 114 -14.41 18.86 4.50
CA LEU A 114 -13.79 17.85 5.35
C LEU A 114 -12.32 18.19 5.57
N ASP A 115 -11.85 18.04 6.81
CA ASP A 115 -10.44 18.10 7.14
C ASP A 115 -9.77 16.74 6.85
N LEU A 116 -8.68 16.74 6.07
CA LEU A 116 -7.88 15.55 5.77
C LEU A 116 -6.57 15.49 6.55
N THR A 117 -6.36 16.39 7.51
CA THR A 117 -5.21 16.32 8.41
C THR A 117 -5.38 15.18 9.40
N ALA A 118 -4.51 14.18 9.30
CA ALA A 118 -4.51 13.06 10.25
C ALA A 118 -3.93 13.55 11.57
N ILE A 119 -4.72 13.53 12.65
CA ILE A 119 -4.25 13.87 14.00
C ILE A 119 -4.24 12.57 14.82
N SER A 120 -3.11 12.21 15.40
CA SER A 120 -3.06 11.08 16.33
C SER A 120 -3.63 11.51 17.67
N ALA A 121 -4.76 10.91 18.09
CA ALA A 121 -5.38 11.17 19.39
C ALA A 121 -4.60 10.54 20.56
N GLU A 122 -3.58 9.71 20.29
CA GLU A 122 -2.89 8.91 21.31
C GLU A 122 -1.73 9.63 22.01
N GLU A 123 -1.46 10.90 21.70
CA GLU A 123 -0.60 11.78 22.50
C GLU A 123 -1.35 13.07 22.88
N GLY A 124 -2.17 12.97 23.93
CA GLY A 124 -2.55 14.08 24.82
C GLY A 124 -2.97 15.41 24.19
N GLY A 125 -4.29 15.60 24.05
CA GLY A 125 -4.99 16.88 24.21
C GLY A 125 -4.35 18.11 23.57
N CYS A 126 -4.54 18.30 22.27
CA CYS A 126 -4.38 19.61 21.65
C CYS A 126 -5.71 20.03 21.03
N THR A 127 -6.33 21.07 21.62
CA THR A 127 -7.50 21.75 21.08
C THR A 127 -7.09 22.58 19.87
N LEU A 128 -7.89 22.57 18.81
CA LEU A 128 -7.67 23.36 17.59
C LEU A 128 -7.62 24.86 17.91
N THR A 129 -6.46 25.48 17.72
CA THR A 129 -6.36 26.93 17.51
C THR A 129 -5.69 27.17 16.16
N SER A 130 -6.46 27.74 15.23
CA SER A 130 -6.02 28.09 13.88
C SER A 130 -4.88 29.12 13.93
N CYS A 131 -3.67 28.69 13.61
CA CYS A 131 -2.52 29.57 13.42
C CYS A 131 -1.80 29.22 12.10
N GLY A 132 -2.19 29.90 11.01
CA GLY A 132 -1.31 30.20 9.87
C GLY A 132 -1.04 29.10 8.83
N GLN A 133 -1.05 29.50 7.55
CA GLN A 133 -0.58 28.72 6.41
C GLN A 133 0.92 28.44 6.55
N GLY A 134 1.30 27.16 6.61
CA GLY A 134 2.69 26.72 6.66
C GLY A 134 2.88 25.45 5.84
N SER A 135 3.47 25.60 4.67
CA SER A 135 4.12 24.55 3.91
C SER A 135 5.29 23.98 4.73
N ASP A 136 5.31 22.67 5.00
CA ASP A 136 6.55 21.91 5.18
C ASP A 136 6.29 20.40 5.07
N ILE A 137 6.85 19.82 4.00
CA ILE A 137 6.89 18.38 3.73
C ILE A 137 8.11 17.84 4.48
N THR A 138 7.90 17.07 5.53
CA THR A 138 8.98 16.34 6.21
C THR A 138 9.28 15.06 5.44
N VAL A 139 10.33 15.09 4.61
CA VAL A 139 11.00 13.88 4.11
C VAL A 139 11.94 13.39 5.21
N SER A 140 11.70 12.18 5.73
CA SER A 140 12.69 11.50 6.58
C SER A 140 13.97 11.23 5.78
N ALA A 141 15.09 11.62 6.38
CA ALA A 141 16.43 11.58 5.81
C ALA A 141 16.82 10.19 5.26
N GLY A 142 16.88 10.11 3.92
CA GLY A 142 17.65 9.11 3.20
C GLY A 142 19.04 9.68 2.89
N ILE A 143 20.05 8.95 3.35
CA ILE A 143 21.49 9.09 3.08
C ILE A 143 21.77 9.62 1.66
N SER A 144 22.32 10.83 1.58
CA SER A 144 22.71 11.49 0.33
C SER A 144 24.13 11.07 -0.05
N SER A 145 24.28 10.30 -1.13
CA SER A 145 25.56 10.15 -1.81
C SER A 145 25.55 10.99 -3.08
N THR A 146 26.22 12.13 -3.03
CA THR A 146 26.47 13.01 -4.16
C THR A 146 27.31 12.28 -5.21
N GLY A 147 26.78 12.17 -6.44
CA GLY A 147 27.51 11.75 -7.63
C GLY A 147 27.07 12.59 -8.82
N SER A 148 27.87 13.61 -9.13
CA SER A 148 27.72 14.55 -10.25
C SER A 148 28.11 13.90 -11.58
N GLY A 149 27.45 14.30 -12.68
CA GLY A 149 28.08 14.32 -14.01
C GLY A 149 27.31 13.69 -15.16
N SER A 150 26.44 14.51 -15.76
CA SER A 150 26.10 14.66 -17.20
C SER A 150 26.36 13.54 -18.22
N CYS A 151 25.37 13.32 -19.10
CA CYS A 151 25.50 13.66 -20.53
C CYS A 151 24.11 13.76 -21.23
N PRO A 152 23.87 14.77 -22.08
CA PRO A 152 22.66 14.93 -22.90
C PRO A 152 22.86 14.36 -24.32
N GLY A 153 21.78 14.03 -25.02
CA GLY A 153 21.85 13.64 -26.44
C GLY A 153 20.49 13.61 -27.11
N LEU A 154 20.20 14.67 -27.86
CA LEU A 154 18.99 14.90 -28.66
C LEU A 154 18.99 14.11 -29.99
N THR A 155 17.77 13.81 -30.41
CA THR A 155 17.21 13.64 -31.77
C THR A 155 18.11 13.81 -33.00
N GLY A 156 17.97 12.87 -33.95
CA GLY A 156 18.27 13.06 -35.36
C GLY A 156 17.87 11.81 -36.15
N GLY A 157 16.75 11.88 -36.88
CA GLY A 157 16.42 10.91 -37.92
C GLY A 157 17.05 11.34 -39.25
N ASP A 158 17.25 10.37 -40.14
CA ASP A 158 17.07 10.48 -41.59
C ASP A 158 17.22 9.09 -42.24
N ASP A 159 16.54 8.93 -43.37
CA ASP A 159 16.21 7.70 -44.10
C ASP A 159 17.19 7.41 -45.28
N GLU A 160 17.07 6.19 -45.84
CA GLU A 160 17.56 5.66 -47.13
C GLU A 160 19.06 5.31 -47.41
N GLY A 161 19.29 4.12 -48.02
CA GLY A 161 20.57 3.46 -48.36
C GLY A 161 21.17 3.83 -49.75
N PRO A 162 21.80 2.93 -50.56
CA PRO A 162 22.26 1.54 -50.35
C PRO A 162 23.71 1.20 -50.87
N GLN A 163 24.15 -0.06 -50.67
CA GLN A 163 25.14 -0.86 -51.44
C GLN A 163 26.66 -0.50 -51.50
N LYS A 164 27.53 -1.39 -51.01
CA LYS A 164 28.46 -2.26 -51.81
C LYS A 164 29.54 -3.01 -50.98
N ASN A 165 29.64 -4.32 -51.28
CA ASN A 165 30.78 -5.25 -51.30
C ASN A 165 32.14 -4.90 -50.66
N GLY A 166 32.70 -5.85 -49.91
CA GLY A 166 34.15 -6.04 -49.80
C GLY A 166 34.61 -6.82 -48.55
N ASN A 167 34.89 -8.11 -48.71
CA ASN A 167 35.80 -8.92 -47.86
C ASN A 167 36.95 -9.37 -48.81
N PRO A 168 38.10 -9.95 -48.39
CA PRO A 168 38.69 -10.15 -47.06
C PRO A 168 40.17 -9.70 -46.95
N GLY A 169 40.78 -9.77 -45.77
CA GLY A 169 42.24 -9.58 -45.63
C GLY A 169 42.77 -10.01 -44.27
N ALA A 170 43.39 -11.20 -44.23
CA ALA A 170 44.04 -11.80 -43.09
C ALA A 170 45.32 -11.05 -42.66
N CYS A 171 45.70 -11.17 -41.37
CA CYS A 171 47.07 -11.38 -40.92
C CYS A 171 47.09 -11.76 -39.42
N VAL A 172 47.79 -12.86 -39.14
CA VAL A 172 48.17 -13.44 -37.83
C VAL A 172 49.72 -13.47 -37.84
N PRO A 173 50.44 -13.90 -36.79
CA PRO A 173 50.62 -13.42 -35.43
C PRO A 173 52.04 -12.81 -35.21
N SER A 174 52.34 -12.30 -34.01
CA SER A 174 53.73 -12.20 -33.55
C SER A 174 53.82 -12.49 -32.05
N THR A 175 54.59 -13.53 -31.78
CA THR A 175 55.08 -14.09 -30.53
C THR A 175 56.01 -13.15 -29.75
N GLY A 176 56.07 -13.33 -28.43
CA GLY A 176 57.09 -12.76 -27.56
C GLY A 176 56.97 -13.30 -26.14
N GLU A 177 57.69 -14.40 -25.88
CA GLU A 177 57.83 -15.08 -24.58
C GLU A 177 58.59 -14.23 -23.54
N GLY A 178 58.34 -14.49 -22.24
CA GLY A 178 59.13 -13.88 -21.16
C GLY A 178 58.68 -14.18 -19.72
N VAL A 179 58.90 -15.42 -19.27
CA VAL A 179 59.48 -15.84 -17.95
C VAL A 179 59.01 -15.15 -16.64
N ALA A 180 58.48 -15.98 -15.72
CA ALA A 180 58.20 -15.70 -14.28
C ALA A 180 59.50 -15.59 -13.42
N PRO A 181 59.52 -15.04 -12.18
CA PRO A 181 58.90 -15.66 -10.98
C PRO A 181 58.38 -14.68 -9.90
N GLY A 182 57.73 -15.21 -8.86
CA GLY A 182 57.02 -14.45 -7.82
C GLY A 182 57.86 -13.92 -6.63
N HIS A 183 57.18 -13.11 -5.81
CA HIS A 183 57.41 -12.71 -4.40
C HIS A 183 56.38 -11.58 -4.13
N GLY A 184 55.64 -11.42 -3.03
CA GLY A 184 55.46 -12.12 -1.76
C GLY A 184 54.61 -11.24 -0.81
N LEU A 185 53.99 -11.87 0.20
CA LEU A 185 53.59 -11.32 1.52
C LEU A 185 52.41 -10.31 1.52
N CYS A 186 51.35 -10.42 2.33
CA CYS A 186 51.32 -10.63 3.78
C CYS A 186 49.91 -11.04 4.25
N GLN A 187 49.83 -11.89 5.28
CA GLN A 187 48.63 -12.26 6.01
C GLN A 187 48.42 -11.37 7.25
N SER A 188 47.19 -11.39 7.75
CA SER A 188 46.83 -11.60 9.17
C SER A 188 46.33 -10.41 10.02
N GLN A 189 45.17 -10.69 10.64
CA GLN A 189 44.80 -10.51 12.07
C GLN A 189 44.17 -9.20 12.61
N GLY A 190 43.03 -9.43 13.30
CA GLY A 190 42.64 -8.82 14.59
C GLY A 190 41.98 -7.43 14.50
N GLY A 191 40.96 -7.07 15.27
CA GLY A 191 40.28 -7.73 16.39
C GLY A 191 39.11 -6.85 16.86
N VAL A 192 38.21 -7.45 17.62
CA VAL A 192 37.08 -6.81 18.32
C VAL A 192 37.57 -6.22 19.64
N SER A 193 37.15 -5.00 19.97
CA SER A 193 37.29 -4.42 21.32
C SER A 193 36.09 -3.54 21.68
N ASP A 194 35.45 -3.91 22.79
CA ASP A 194 34.48 -3.16 23.59
C ASP A 194 35.07 -1.85 24.14
N ALA A 195 34.24 -0.80 24.28
CA ALA A 195 34.56 0.34 25.14
C ALA A 195 33.29 0.92 25.80
N ARG A 196 33.12 0.61 27.11
CA ARG A 196 32.27 1.35 28.04
C ARG A 196 32.92 2.69 28.36
N GLY A 197 32.20 3.79 28.15
CA GLY A 197 32.59 5.14 28.59
C GLY A 197 31.49 5.76 29.45
N ARG A 198 31.74 5.86 30.76
CA ARG A 198 30.95 6.57 31.76
C ARG A 198 31.34 8.06 31.71
N ALA A 199 30.37 8.97 31.64
CA ALA A 199 30.61 10.40 31.91
C ALA A 199 29.43 10.97 32.71
N GLY A 200 29.71 11.42 33.93
CA GLY A 200 28.84 12.26 34.72
C GLY A 200 29.31 13.72 34.65
N TRP A 201 28.37 14.65 34.56
CA TRP A 201 28.51 16.10 34.75
C TRP A 201 27.25 16.49 35.55
N GLY A 202 27.28 17.14 36.71
CA GLY A 202 28.06 18.31 37.09
C GLY A 202 27.06 19.46 37.27
N GLY A 203 26.74 19.82 38.51
CA GLY A 203 25.64 20.73 38.83
C GLY A 203 25.95 22.23 38.81
N CYS A 204 24.89 22.98 39.13
CA CYS A 204 24.74 24.42 39.37
C CYS A 204 24.62 25.32 38.12
N TRP A 205 23.54 26.11 38.07
CA TRP A 205 23.52 27.57 38.29
C TRP A 205 22.06 27.99 38.53
N GLY A 206 21.84 28.79 39.58
CA GLY A 206 20.52 29.29 39.98
C GLY A 206 20.12 30.56 39.23
N GLY A 207 18.81 30.71 38.98
CA GLY A 207 18.20 31.93 38.50
C GLY A 207 16.69 31.89 38.75
N LYS A 208 16.22 32.67 39.73
CA LYS A 208 14.80 32.97 39.93
C LYS A 208 14.30 33.82 38.74
N GLY A 209 13.29 33.34 38.02
CA GLY A 209 12.55 34.09 37.01
C GLY A 209 11.17 33.47 36.83
N GLY A 210 10.12 34.27 36.95
CA GLY A 210 8.74 33.83 37.21
C GLY A 210 8.08 32.97 36.14
N LEU A 211 7.04 32.25 36.59
CA LEU A 211 6.08 31.60 35.72
C LEU A 211 5.37 32.65 34.85
N GLN A 212 5.64 32.62 33.55
CA GLN A 212 4.66 32.96 32.54
C GLN A 212 4.24 31.66 31.85
N GLY A 213 2.94 31.36 31.93
CA GLY A 213 2.33 30.26 31.20
C GLY A 213 2.45 30.55 29.71
N GLY A 214 3.45 29.95 29.07
CA GLY A 214 3.45 29.78 27.63
C GLY A 214 2.52 28.62 27.30
N GLU A 215 1.39 28.91 26.68
CA GLU A 215 0.63 27.90 25.95
C GLU A 215 1.57 27.27 24.94
N ARG A 216 1.90 25.99 25.18
CA ARG A 216 2.75 25.23 24.26
C ARG A 216 1.91 25.05 23.00
N CYS A 217 2.26 25.76 21.93
CA CYS A 217 1.77 25.48 20.58
C CYS A 217 2.16 24.04 20.26
N GLY A 218 1.20 23.12 20.37
CA GLY A 218 1.41 21.72 20.03
C GLY A 218 1.64 21.62 18.53
N THR A 219 2.78 21.09 18.11
CA THR A 219 2.97 20.69 16.72
C THR A 219 1.99 19.55 16.44
N LEU A 220 0.95 19.81 15.64
CA LEU A 220 0.06 18.77 15.15
C LEU A 220 0.88 17.78 14.33
N PHE A 221 1.10 16.59 14.88
CA PHE A 221 1.86 15.56 14.20
C PHE A 221 0.93 14.75 13.31
N PHE A 222 1.12 14.87 11.99
CA PHE A 222 0.45 14.03 11.02
C PHE A 222 0.90 12.59 11.19
N CYS A 223 0.07 11.75 11.82
CA CYS A 223 0.46 10.38 12.16
C CYS A 223 -0.68 9.39 11.96
N ALA A 224 -0.30 8.21 11.44
CA ALA A 224 -1.13 7.02 11.45
C ALA A 224 -1.45 6.63 12.90
N ASN A 225 -2.72 6.39 13.20
CA ASN A 225 -3.12 5.75 14.46
C ASN A 225 -2.58 4.31 14.50
N ARG A 226 -2.74 3.62 15.64
CA ARG A 226 -2.20 2.27 15.83
C ARG A 226 -2.71 1.27 14.79
N THR A 227 -4.01 1.29 14.47
CA THR A 227 -4.60 0.38 13.48
C THR A 227 -4.09 0.69 12.08
N THR A 228 -4.10 1.96 11.66
CA THR A 228 -3.56 2.39 10.37
C THR A 228 -2.09 2.01 10.23
N ARG A 229 -1.30 2.19 11.28
CA ARG A 229 0.11 1.77 11.30
C ARG A 229 0.26 0.27 11.14
N ALA A 230 -0.54 -0.52 11.86
CA ALA A 230 -0.54 -1.97 11.72
C ALA A 230 -0.94 -2.42 10.29
N TYR A 231 -1.85 -1.69 9.65
CA TYR A 231 -2.22 -1.91 8.24
C TYR A 231 -1.05 -1.64 7.29
N ILE A 232 -0.37 -0.49 7.48
CA ILE A 232 0.84 -0.12 6.72
C ILE A 232 1.93 -1.19 6.87
N ASP A 233 2.18 -1.64 8.10
CA ASP A 233 3.21 -2.64 8.40
C ASP A 233 2.85 -4.02 7.79
N MET A 234 1.57 -4.40 7.81
CA MET A 234 1.07 -5.61 7.15
C MET A 234 1.30 -5.54 5.64
N PHE A 235 0.98 -4.41 5.01
CA PHE A 235 1.23 -4.18 3.58
C PHE A 235 2.71 -4.28 3.21
N MET A 236 3.60 -3.66 4.00
CA MET A 236 5.04 -3.79 3.76
C MET A 236 5.52 -5.23 3.93
N SER A 237 4.96 -5.96 4.90
CA SER A 237 5.29 -7.37 5.15
C SER A 237 4.82 -8.29 4.02
N ALA A 238 3.57 -8.16 3.57
CA ALA A 238 3.02 -8.92 2.45
C ALA A 238 3.73 -8.59 1.11
N GLY A 239 4.19 -7.36 0.96
CA GLY A 239 5.02 -6.92 -0.17
C GLY A 239 6.47 -7.40 -0.12
N SER A 240 6.97 -7.89 1.01
CA SER A 240 8.39 -8.25 1.18
C SER A 240 8.82 -9.41 0.28
N SER A 241 10.13 -9.50 -0.03
CA SER A 241 10.69 -10.52 -0.91
C SER A 241 10.54 -11.96 -0.41
N GLY A 242 10.32 -12.14 0.90
CA GLY A 242 10.09 -13.46 1.51
C GLY A 242 8.65 -13.98 1.39
N VAL A 243 7.71 -13.15 0.92
CA VAL A 243 6.29 -13.50 0.78
C VAL A 243 5.96 -13.74 -0.69
N SER A 244 5.24 -14.83 -0.98
CA SER A 244 4.89 -15.18 -2.36
C SER A 244 3.95 -14.14 -2.99
N ILE A 245 3.92 -14.10 -4.33
CA ILE A 245 2.99 -13.22 -5.06
C ILE A 245 1.53 -13.59 -4.79
N LEU A 246 1.22 -14.89 -4.62
CA LEU A 246 -0.13 -15.34 -4.31
C LEU A 246 -0.60 -14.86 -2.94
N GLU A 247 0.25 -14.92 -1.91
CA GLU A 247 -0.07 -14.36 -0.59
C GLU A 247 -0.33 -12.85 -0.67
N GLY A 248 0.50 -12.12 -1.43
CA GLY A 248 0.28 -10.69 -1.66
C GLY A 248 -1.04 -10.38 -2.38
N LEU A 249 -1.39 -11.14 -3.42
CA LEU A 249 -2.67 -11.00 -4.11
C LEU A 249 -3.86 -11.38 -3.22
N ALA A 250 -3.69 -12.39 -2.34
CA ALA A 250 -4.69 -12.73 -1.36
C ALA A 250 -4.91 -11.60 -0.35
N VAL A 251 -3.85 -10.89 0.06
CA VAL A 251 -3.95 -9.68 0.89
C VAL A 251 -4.72 -8.59 0.16
N LEU A 252 -4.35 -8.29 -1.09
CA LEU A 252 -5.05 -7.31 -1.92
C LEU A 252 -6.54 -7.66 -2.06
N TRP A 253 -6.87 -8.87 -2.49
CA TRP A 253 -8.26 -9.29 -2.64
C TRP A 253 -9.03 -9.22 -1.31
N ALA A 254 -8.41 -9.64 -0.21
CA ALA A 254 -9.04 -9.66 1.09
C ALA A 254 -9.38 -8.26 1.61
N THR A 255 -8.52 -7.27 1.40
CA THR A 255 -8.82 -5.87 1.75
C THR A 255 -9.99 -5.34 0.92
N GLU A 256 -9.96 -5.58 -0.40
CA GLU A 256 -10.98 -5.07 -1.33
C GLU A 256 -12.36 -5.71 -1.08
N VAL A 257 -12.41 -7.03 -0.82
CA VAL A 257 -13.68 -7.73 -0.55
C VAL A 257 -14.28 -7.34 0.80
N CYS A 258 -13.44 -7.04 1.81
CA CYS A 258 -13.93 -6.52 3.08
C CYS A 258 -14.53 -5.13 2.88
N TYR A 259 -13.84 -4.25 2.15
CA TYR A 259 -14.30 -2.90 1.87
C TYR A 259 -15.60 -2.89 1.06
N LEU A 260 -15.70 -3.69 -0.01
CA LEU A 260 -16.93 -3.85 -0.80
C LEU A 260 -18.11 -4.31 0.07
N ARG A 261 -17.90 -5.29 0.95
CA ARG A 261 -18.96 -5.79 1.85
C ARG A 261 -19.38 -4.73 2.86
N ALA A 262 -18.43 -3.99 3.42
CA ALA A 262 -18.68 -2.90 4.35
C ALA A 262 -19.56 -1.80 3.72
N TRP A 263 -19.20 -1.35 2.52
CA TRP A 263 -19.95 -0.30 1.83
C TRP A 263 -21.29 -0.78 1.28
N ARG A 264 -21.42 -2.07 0.93
CA ARG A 264 -22.73 -2.67 0.61
C ARG A 264 -23.65 -2.75 1.81
N PHE A 265 -23.11 -3.03 3.00
CA PHE A 265 -23.88 -2.95 4.23
C PHE A 265 -24.35 -1.51 4.50
N ALA A 266 -23.47 -0.51 4.39
CA ALA A 266 -23.85 0.90 4.50
C ALA A 266 -24.92 1.30 3.47
N ALA A 267 -24.78 0.87 2.21
CA ALA A 267 -25.78 1.07 1.17
C ALA A 267 -27.12 0.39 1.50
N GLY A 268 -27.09 -0.76 2.17
CA GLY A 268 -28.26 -1.42 2.75
C GLY A 268 -28.99 -0.53 3.75
N CYS A 269 -28.27 -0.02 4.75
CA CYS A 269 -28.81 0.91 5.74
C CYS A 269 -29.36 2.20 5.11
N MET A 270 -28.69 2.73 4.07
CA MET A 270 -29.14 3.89 3.32
C MET A 270 -30.49 3.67 2.61
N ARG A 271 -30.70 2.48 2.02
CA ARG A 271 -32.00 2.15 1.42
C ARG A 271 -33.10 1.95 2.46
N GLU A 272 -32.78 1.40 3.63
CA GLU A 272 -33.74 1.17 4.71
C GLU A 272 -34.20 2.47 5.37
N ASP A 273 -33.30 3.44 5.53
CA ASP A 273 -33.61 4.76 6.07
C ASP A 273 -34.59 5.54 5.17
N GLY A 274 -34.37 5.52 3.85
CA GLY A 274 -35.32 6.03 2.86
C GLY A 274 -35.37 7.55 2.69
N GLU A 275 -34.61 8.33 3.48
CA GLU A 275 -34.41 9.76 3.25
C GLU A 275 -33.67 9.99 1.92
N LYS A 276 -34.01 11.07 1.21
CA LYS A 276 -33.43 11.42 -0.10
C LYS A 276 -32.81 12.80 -0.12
N ASP A 277 -33.08 13.64 0.89
CA ASP A 277 -32.46 14.94 1.07
C ASP A 277 -31.21 14.84 1.95
N TYR A 278 -30.13 14.31 1.36
CA TYR A 278 -28.86 14.04 2.06
C TYR A 278 -28.14 15.29 2.55
N LYS A 279 -28.55 16.50 2.13
CA LYS A 279 -28.02 17.76 2.67
C LYS A 279 -28.27 17.93 4.17
N LYS A 280 -29.24 17.19 4.71
CA LYS A 280 -29.56 17.16 6.14
C LYS A 280 -28.69 16.18 6.93
N ASP A 281 -27.92 15.34 6.26
CA ASP A 281 -27.03 14.39 6.94
C ASP A 281 -26.00 15.14 7.80
N ALA A 282 -25.56 14.51 8.89
CA ALA A 282 -24.64 15.09 9.85
C ALA A 282 -23.24 15.37 9.28
N ASP A 283 -22.89 14.80 8.13
CA ASP A 283 -21.69 15.08 7.35
C ASP A 283 -21.94 16.04 6.16
N GLY A 284 -23.19 16.46 5.96
CA GLY A 284 -23.64 17.29 4.83
C GLY A 284 -23.93 16.51 3.54
N GLY A 285 -23.99 15.17 3.59
CA GLY A 285 -24.36 14.29 2.49
C GLY A 285 -23.17 13.56 1.85
N ALA A 286 -21.94 13.79 2.33
CA ALA A 286 -20.72 13.30 1.72
C ALA A 286 -20.71 11.77 1.56
N LEU A 287 -21.12 11.04 2.60
CA LEU A 287 -21.15 9.59 2.58
C LEU A 287 -22.18 9.04 1.60
N ARG A 288 -23.44 9.50 1.68
CA ARG A 288 -24.55 8.97 0.87
C ARG A 288 -24.50 9.40 -0.59
N GLU A 289 -24.04 10.62 -0.87
CA GLU A 289 -23.93 11.15 -2.23
C GLU A 289 -22.68 10.68 -2.98
N ARG A 290 -21.58 10.41 -2.27
CA ARG A 290 -20.28 10.15 -2.90
C ARG A 290 -19.71 8.78 -2.50
N PHE A 291 -19.31 8.61 -1.25
CA PHE A 291 -18.51 7.45 -0.83
C PHE A 291 -19.24 6.11 -0.96
N ILE A 292 -20.47 6.03 -0.46
CA ILE A 292 -21.29 4.81 -0.54
C ILE A 292 -21.53 4.41 -2.00
N GLN A 293 -21.83 5.39 -2.87
CA GLN A 293 -22.06 5.12 -4.29
C GLN A 293 -20.80 4.59 -4.99
N ASN A 294 -19.63 5.12 -4.63
CA ASN A 294 -18.35 4.71 -5.23
C ASN A 294 -18.01 3.26 -4.89
N TRP A 295 -18.01 2.91 -3.61
CA TRP A 295 -17.50 1.62 -3.13
C TRP A 295 -18.55 0.53 -2.97
N ALA A 296 -19.85 0.84 -3.12
CA ALA A 296 -20.88 -0.17 -3.29
C ALA A 296 -21.25 -0.42 -4.77
N SER A 297 -20.52 0.21 -5.70
CA SER A 297 -20.79 0.16 -7.14
C SER A 297 -20.56 -1.23 -7.74
N VAL A 298 -21.18 -1.45 -8.91
CA VAL A 298 -20.98 -2.68 -9.70
C VAL A 298 -19.60 -2.69 -10.36
N GLU A 299 -19.06 -1.51 -10.67
CA GLU A 299 -17.71 -1.34 -11.22
C GLU A 299 -16.65 -1.76 -10.20
N PHE A 300 -16.81 -1.36 -8.94
CA PHE A 300 -15.92 -1.77 -7.85
C PHE A 300 -16.05 -3.26 -7.56
N GLU A 301 -17.26 -3.83 -7.51
CA GLU A 301 -17.45 -5.28 -7.40
C GLU A 301 -16.72 -6.03 -8.53
N GLY A 302 -16.90 -5.59 -9.78
CA GLY A 302 -16.22 -6.21 -10.91
C GLY A 302 -14.70 -6.13 -10.82
N PHE A 303 -14.13 -5.11 -10.17
CA PHE A 303 -12.71 -5.05 -9.86
C PHE A 303 -12.32 -6.08 -8.79
N VAL A 304 -13.06 -6.15 -7.67
CA VAL A 304 -12.81 -7.13 -6.59
C VAL A 304 -12.87 -8.57 -7.12
N ASP A 305 -13.87 -8.87 -7.95
CA ASP A 305 -14.04 -10.20 -8.56
C ASP A 305 -12.85 -10.57 -9.45
N ARG A 306 -12.34 -9.63 -10.27
CA ARG A 306 -11.13 -9.87 -11.09
C ARG A 306 -9.90 -10.21 -10.25
N ILE A 307 -9.72 -9.56 -9.09
CA ILE A 307 -8.61 -9.91 -8.19
C ILE A 307 -8.82 -11.32 -7.64
N GLY A 308 -10.05 -11.67 -7.26
CA GLY A 308 -10.41 -13.00 -6.77
C GLY A 308 -10.13 -14.10 -7.80
N ASP A 309 -10.52 -13.88 -9.04
CA ASP A 309 -10.25 -14.79 -10.16
C ASP A 309 -8.75 -15.04 -10.33
N VAL A 310 -7.92 -13.99 -10.26
CA VAL A 310 -6.46 -14.12 -10.34
C VAL A 310 -5.90 -14.90 -9.14
N VAL A 311 -6.38 -14.65 -7.92
CA VAL A 311 -5.97 -15.39 -6.72
C VAL A 311 -6.27 -16.88 -6.89
N ASP A 312 -7.46 -17.22 -7.37
CA ASP A 312 -7.88 -18.61 -7.57
C ASP A 312 -7.13 -19.28 -8.74
N GLU A 313 -6.87 -18.54 -9.82
CA GLU A 313 -6.08 -19.00 -10.95
C GLU A 313 -4.64 -19.34 -10.52
N MET A 314 -3.99 -18.43 -9.78
CA MET A 314 -2.62 -18.62 -9.28
C MET A 314 -2.54 -19.75 -8.24
N ALA A 315 -3.52 -19.87 -7.34
CA ALA A 315 -3.61 -21.02 -6.44
C ALA A 315 -3.77 -22.34 -7.20
N GLY A 316 -4.48 -22.33 -8.34
CA GLY A 316 -4.65 -23.47 -9.23
C GLY A 316 -3.38 -23.95 -9.92
N GLN A 317 -2.32 -23.12 -10.00
CA GLN A 317 -1.03 -23.49 -10.57
C GLN A 317 -0.11 -24.26 -9.62
N ILE A 318 -0.42 -24.26 -8.31
CA ILE A 318 0.43 -24.92 -7.31
C ILE A 318 0.39 -26.44 -7.51
N LYS A 319 1.57 -27.02 -7.72
CA LYS A 319 1.75 -28.47 -7.89
C LYS A 319 2.05 -29.12 -6.55
N GLY A 320 1.30 -30.16 -6.22
CA GLY A 320 1.46 -30.92 -4.98
C GLY A 320 0.46 -30.51 -3.89
N ALA A 321 -0.15 -31.50 -3.27
CA ALA A 321 -1.17 -31.28 -2.26
C ALA A 321 -0.60 -30.61 -1.00
N GLU A 322 0.61 -31.00 -0.58
CA GLU A 322 1.27 -30.44 0.60
C GLU A 322 1.62 -28.95 0.42
N GLU A 323 2.23 -28.59 -0.70
CA GLU A 323 2.58 -27.19 -1.01
C GLU A 323 1.33 -26.29 -1.10
N LEU A 324 0.25 -26.82 -1.71
CA LEU A 324 -1.02 -26.13 -1.76
C LEU A 324 -1.58 -25.88 -0.35
N GLU A 325 -1.53 -26.87 0.54
CA GLU A 325 -2.02 -26.71 1.91
C GLU A 325 -1.17 -25.74 2.74
N ILE A 326 0.15 -25.77 2.59
CA ILE A 326 1.05 -24.80 3.22
C ILE A 326 0.68 -23.39 2.76
N THR A 327 0.50 -23.20 1.45
CA THR A 327 0.18 -21.89 0.87
C THR A 327 -1.21 -21.41 1.28
N ARG A 328 -2.21 -22.30 1.34
CA ARG A 328 -3.55 -22.01 1.87
C ARG A 328 -3.49 -21.59 3.34
N GLY A 329 -2.66 -22.26 4.14
CA GLY A 329 -2.43 -21.91 5.54
C GLY A 329 -1.86 -20.49 5.68
N ARG A 330 -0.84 -20.15 4.88
CA ARG A 330 -0.26 -18.79 4.87
C ARG A 330 -1.28 -17.72 4.46
N CYS A 331 -2.03 -17.95 3.39
CA CYS A 331 -3.09 -17.03 2.94
C CYS A 331 -4.19 -16.88 4.01
N LEU A 332 -4.51 -17.94 4.76
CA LEU A 332 -5.47 -17.88 5.85
C LEU A 332 -4.98 -17.02 7.02
N GLU A 333 -3.69 -17.04 7.35
CA GLU A 333 -3.15 -16.15 8.39
C GLU A 333 -3.25 -14.69 7.96
N TRP A 334 -2.93 -14.37 6.71
CA TRP A 334 -3.15 -13.03 6.15
C TRP A 334 -4.62 -12.61 6.22
N TRP A 335 -5.53 -13.50 5.80
CA TRP A 335 -6.97 -13.26 5.87
C TRP A 335 -7.43 -12.95 7.30
N ARG A 336 -6.99 -13.71 8.30
CA ARG A 336 -7.32 -13.47 9.71
C ARG A 336 -6.82 -12.12 10.20
N GLN A 337 -5.60 -11.74 9.83
CA GLN A 337 -5.03 -10.45 10.17
C GLN A 337 -5.82 -9.30 9.56
N ILE A 338 -6.22 -9.41 8.29
CA ILE A 338 -7.00 -8.39 7.57
C ILE A 338 -8.38 -8.23 8.21
N VAL A 339 -9.11 -9.33 8.43
CA VAL A 339 -10.42 -9.26 9.07
C VAL A 339 -10.35 -8.61 10.45
N TRP A 340 -9.29 -8.87 11.21
CA TRP A 340 -9.07 -8.19 12.49
C TRP A 340 -8.78 -6.69 12.32
N LEU A 341 -7.93 -6.32 11.36
CA LEU A 341 -7.63 -4.92 11.08
C LEU A 341 -8.88 -4.15 10.62
N GLU A 342 -9.66 -4.72 9.70
CA GLU A 342 -10.92 -4.17 9.22
C GLU A 342 -11.93 -3.94 10.36
N GLU A 343 -12.05 -4.89 11.30
CA GLU A 343 -12.90 -4.72 12.49
C GLU A 343 -12.46 -3.53 13.37
N ASN A 344 -11.16 -3.27 13.46
CA ASN A 344 -10.58 -2.23 14.32
C ASN A 344 -10.30 -0.91 13.59
N PHE A 345 -10.51 -0.86 12.28
CA PHE A 345 -10.24 0.33 11.46
C PHE A 345 -11.34 1.36 11.57
N TRP A 346 -12.58 0.91 11.72
CA TRP A 346 -13.74 1.77 11.88
C TRP A 346 -13.73 2.47 13.25
N PRO A 347 -13.89 3.81 13.30
CA PRO A 347 -13.99 4.53 14.56
C PRO A 347 -15.22 4.12 15.38
N THR A 348 -15.09 4.15 16.70
CA THR A 348 -16.22 4.02 17.61
C THR A 348 -17.19 5.19 17.42
N VAL A 349 -18.46 4.90 17.16
CA VAL A 349 -19.54 5.89 17.14
C VAL A 349 -20.27 5.87 18.48
N ALA A 350 -20.74 7.03 18.94
CA ALA A 350 -21.66 7.08 20.07
C ALA A 350 -22.97 6.38 19.67
N GLU A 351 -23.48 5.50 20.54
CA GLU A 351 -24.77 4.82 20.35
C GLU A 351 -25.97 5.76 20.43
#